data_AF-A0A1M2ZAY8-F1
#
_entry.id   AF-A0A1M2ZAY8-F1
#
_cell.length_a   1.000
_cell.length_b   1.000
_cell.length_c   1.000
_cell.angle_alpha   90.00
_cell.angle_beta   90.00
_cell.angle_gamma   90.00
#
_symmetry.space_group_name_H-M   'P 1'
#
loop_
_entity.id
_entity.type
_entity.pdbx_description
1 polymer ?
#
loop_
_entity_poly.entity_id
_entity_poly.type
_entity_poly.pdbx_seq_one_letter_code
_entity_poly.pdbx_strand_id
1 'polypeptide(L)'
;MLQLQAIVKLLCEFETLIAYRALNIYELFQYTAENKNYEKLKFLHCYIENYNPELPFPLAFEQALKQAEPQMALKAEDRKQLSQFASVLGTTDVDGQIKNCRLYINLFEKSLSEALKITAQKQKLYYSLGIIAGLFSAVMLI
;
A
#
# COMPACT_ATOMS: atom_id res chain seq x y z
N MET A 1 9.98 -4.52 -5.32
CA MET A 1 8.97 -4.51 -4.24
C MET A 1 7.57 -4.29 -4.81
N LEU A 2 6.60 -5.11 -4.39
CA LEU A 2 5.16 -4.92 -4.64
C LEU A 2 4.66 -3.73 -3.81
N GLN A 3 3.75 -2.90 -4.35
CA GLN A 3 3.27 -1.70 -3.64
C GLN A 3 2.56 -2.03 -2.33
N LEU A 4 1.76 -3.11 -2.28
CA LEU A 4 1.14 -3.59 -1.03
C LEU A 4 2.18 -3.97 0.04
N GLN A 5 3.26 -4.64 -0.36
CA GLN A 5 4.35 -4.94 0.57
C GLN A 5 5.05 -3.67 1.07
N ALA A 6 5.19 -2.66 0.20
CA ALA A 6 5.76 -1.37 0.58
C ALA A 6 4.86 -0.62 1.57
N ILE A 7 3.53 -0.72 1.43
CA ILE A 7 2.56 -0.15 2.38
C ILE A 7 2.68 -0.83 3.75
N VAL A 8 2.76 -2.17 3.80
CA VAL A 8 2.96 -2.88 5.08
C VAL A 8 4.22 -2.38 5.78
N LYS A 9 5.35 -2.30 5.05
CA LYS A 9 6.59 -1.78 5.62
C LYS A 9 6.50 -0.31 6.03
N LEU A 10 5.75 0.52 5.29
CA LEU A 10 5.51 1.91 5.64
C LEU A 10 4.76 2.02 6.97
N LEU A 11 3.71 1.22 7.16
CA LEU A 11 2.91 1.25 8.39
C LEU A 11 3.69 0.74 9.61
N CYS A 12 4.55 -0.27 9.44
CA CYS A 12 5.48 -0.69 10.50
C CYS A 12 6.46 0.43 10.87
N GLU A 13 6.94 1.18 9.88
CA GLU A 13 7.81 2.33 10.09
C GLU A 13 7.06 3.44 10.84
N PHE A 14 5.83 3.76 10.44
CA PHE A 14 4.97 4.72 11.16
C PHE A 14 4.74 4.31 12.60
N GLU A 15 4.40 3.04 12.88
CA GLU A 15 4.27 2.53 14.26
C GLU A 15 5.55 2.81 15.07
N THR A 16 6.72 2.50 14.50
CA THR A 16 8.02 2.69 15.15
C THR A 16 8.31 4.17 15.41
N LEU A 17 8.11 5.03 14.42
CA LEU A 17 8.36 6.46 14.53
C LEU A 17 7.40 7.14 15.52
N ILE A 18 6.14 6.75 15.55
CA ILE A 18 5.16 7.24 16.53
C ILE A 18 5.55 6.80 17.94
N ALA A 19 5.90 5.51 18.12
CA ALA A 19 6.23 4.94 19.42
C ALA A 19 7.50 5.52 20.05
N TYR A 20 8.55 5.74 19.25
CA TYR A 20 9.88 6.07 19.77
C TYR A 20 10.31 7.53 19.54
N ARG A 21 9.70 8.24 18.58
CA ARG A 21 10.13 9.60 18.21
C ARG A 21 9.03 10.64 18.36
N ALA A 22 7.78 10.23 18.61
CA ALA A 22 6.62 11.13 18.73
C ALA A 22 6.52 12.14 17.58
N LEU A 23 6.87 11.71 16.36
CA LEU A 23 6.82 12.56 15.17
C LEU A 23 5.37 12.96 14.88
N ASN A 24 5.17 14.20 14.45
CA ASN A 24 3.88 14.63 13.93
C ASN A 24 3.64 14.07 12.51
N ILE A 25 2.41 14.20 12.01
CA ILE A 25 2.02 13.64 10.71
C ILE A 25 2.88 14.15 9.56
N TYR A 26 3.19 15.45 9.54
CA TYR A 26 4.02 16.01 8.47
C TYR A 26 5.43 15.40 8.49
N GLU A 27 6.04 15.31 9.66
CA GLU A 27 7.38 14.71 9.84
C GLU A 27 7.42 13.23 9.45
N LEU A 28 6.37 12.46 9.75
CA LEU A 28 6.24 11.05 9.32
C LEU A 28 6.26 10.93 7.80
N PHE A 29 5.47 11.75 7.12
CA PHE A 29 5.39 11.72 5.66
C PHE A 29 6.66 12.25 5.01
N GLN A 30 7.28 13.28 5.58
CA GLN A 30 8.55 13.81 5.07
C GLN A 30 9.65 12.75 5.18
N TYR A 31 9.81 12.15 6.37
CA TYR A 31 10.82 11.11 6.61
C TYR A 31 10.65 9.91 5.67
N THR A 32 9.41 9.51 5.40
CA THR A 32 9.13 8.35 4.54
C THR A 32 9.15 8.67 3.06
N ALA A 33 8.84 9.91 2.64
CA ALA A 33 8.99 10.35 1.26
C ALA A 33 10.47 10.38 0.82
N GLU A 34 11.37 10.79 1.70
CA GLU A 34 12.82 10.84 1.44
C GLU A 34 13.47 9.44 1.34
N ASN A 35 12.79 8.40 1.85
CA ASN A 35 13.32 7.04 1.86
C ASN A 35 13.03 6.31 0.54
N LYS A 36 14.10 5.98 -0.19
CA LYS A 36 14.06 5.26 -1.48
C LYS A 36 13.29 3.92 -1.42
N ASN A 37 13.17 3.29 -0.25
CA ASN A 37 12.37 2.08 -0.09
C ASN A 37 10.88 2.28 -0.40
N TYR A 38 10.39 3.52 -0.32
CA TYR A 38 9.00 3.90 -0.55
C TYR A 38 8.80 4.72 -1.84
N GLU A 39 9.80 4.82 -2.72
CA GLU A 39 9.74 5.60 -3.97
C GLU A 39 8.54 5.25 -4.87
N LYS A 40 8.09 3.99 -4.81
CA LYS A 40 6.93 3.48 -5.55
C LYS A 40 5.57 3.93 -4.97
N LEU A 41 5.57 4.45 -3.76
CA LEU A 41 4.39 4.99 -3.07
C LEU A 41 4.28 6.48 -3.37
N LYS A 42 3.91 6.81 -4.61
CA LYS A 42 3.91 8.18 -5.13
C LYS A 42 3.03 9.15 -4.32
N PHE A 43 2.01 8.64 -3.63
CA PHE A 43 1.19 9.47 -2.74
C PHE A 43 1.99 10.14 -1.61
N LEU A 44 3.11 9.56 -1.16
CA LEU A 44 3.98 10.19 -0.15
C LEU A 44 4.59 11.48 -0.70
N HIS A 45 5.07 11.44 -1.95
CA HIS A 45 5.66 12.60 -2.62
C HIS A 45 4.57 13.62 -2.95
N CYS A 46 3.43 13.19 -3.50
CA CYS A 46 2.32 14.09 -3.79
C CYS A 46 1.79 14.80 -2.53
N TYR A 47 1.79 14.13 -1.38
CA TYR A 47 1.39 14.77 -0.11
C TYR A 47 2.36 15.88 0.31
N ILE A 48 3.68 15.63 0.21
CA ILE A 48 4.70 16.62 0.59
C ILE A 48 4.76 17.79 -0.41
N GLU A 49 4.70 17.50 -1.70
CA GLU A 49 4.72 18.54 -2.76
C GLU A 49 3.52 19.49 -2.69
N ASN A 50 2.35 18.98 -2.29
CA ASN A 50 1.13 19.77 -2.14
C ASN A 50 0.80 20.07 -0.68
N TYR A 51 1.80 20.02 0.22
CA TYR A 51 1.55 20.26 1.64
C TYR A 51 0.96 21.65 1.86
N ASN A 52 -0.21 21.68 2.48
CA ASN A 52 -0.88 22.91 2.87
C ASN A 52 -1.31 22.80 4.35
N PRO A 53 -0.73 23.60 5.25
CA PRO A 53 -1.09 23.56 6.67
C PRO A 53 -2.53 23.98 6.97
N GLU A 54 -3.18 24.71 6.06
CA GLU A 54 -4.58 25.13 6.21
C GLU A 54 -5.59 24.02 5.82
N LEU A 55 -5.12 22.95 5.17
CA LEU A 55 -5.95 21.85 4.72
C LEU A 55 -5.94 20.70 5.74
N PRO A 56 -7.12 20.19 6.18
CA PRO A 56 -7.17 19.03 7.06
C PRO A 56 -6.45 17.82 6.46
N PHE A 57 -5.63 17.14 7.27
CA PHE A 57 -4.80 16.02 6.83
C PHE A 57 -5.57 14.94 6.03
N PRO A 58 -6.74 14.44 6.47
CA PRO A 58 -7.45 13.40 5.71
C PRO A 58 -7.82 13.85 4.28
N LEU A 59 -8.17 15.12 4.10
CA LEU A 59 -8.48 15.69 2.79
C LEU A 59 -7.22 15.83 1.92
N ALA A 60 -6.14 16.36 2.51
CA ALA A 60 -4.85 16.48 1.84
C ALA A 60 -4.31 15.10 1.39
N PHE A 61 -4.43 14.08 2.24
CA PHE A 61 -4.04 12.72 1.94
C PHE A 61 -4.88 12.11 0.82
N GLU A 62 -6.21 12.30 0.85
CA GLU A 62 -7.08 11.79 -0.21
C GLU A 62 -6.78 12.44 -1.56
N GLN A 63 -6.49 13.74 -1.59
CA GLN A 63 -6.05 14.44 -2.80
C GLN A 63 -4.73 13.88 -3.33
N ALA A 64 -3.75 13.68 -2.45
CA ALA A 64 -2.46 13.08 -2.81
C ALA A 64 -2.61 11.65 -3.36
N LEU A 65 -3.50 10.84 -2.76
CA LEU A 65 -3.78 9.48 -3.22
C LEU A 65 -4.46 9.46 -4.59
N LYS A 66 -5.38 10.39 -4.86
CA LYS A 66 -6.01 10.57 -6.18
C LYS A 66 -5.01 11.03 -7.24
N GLN A 67 -4.14 11.97 -6.91
CA GLN A 67 -3.09 12.44 -7.83
C GLN A 67 -2.09 11.33 -8.18
N ALA A 68 -1.77 10.47 -7.21
CA ALA A 68 -0.87 9.34 -7.40
C ALA A 68 -1.51 8.14 -8.10
N GLU A 69 -2.85 8.07 -8.19
CA GLU A 69 -3.60 6.92 -8.73
C GLU A 69 -3.10 6.43 -10.11
N PRO A 70 -2.85 7.29 -11.11
CA PRO A 70 -2.37 6.86 -12.43
C PRO A 70 -0.99 6.19 -12.40
N GLN A 71 -0.20 6.45 -11.36
CA GLN A 71 1.15 5.93 -11.18
C GLN A 71 1.20 4.73 -10.21
N MET A 72 0.04 4.28 -9.72
CA MET A 72 -0.07 3.23 -8.73
C MET A 72 -0.88 2.05 -9.26
N ALA A 73 -0.39 0.84 -9.01
CA ALA A 73 -1.03 -0.43 -9.33
C ALA A 73 -1.87 -0.98 -8.16
N LEU A 74 -2.30 -0.11 -7.24
CA LEU A 74 -3.19 -0.48 -6.14
C LEU A 74 -4.62 -0.66 -6.64
N LYS A 75 -5.37 -1.60 -6.07
CA LYS A 75 -6.80 -1.73 -6.34
C LYS A 75 -7.58 -0.62 -5.65
N ALA A 76 -8.82 -0.40 -6.07
CA ALA A 76 -9.72 0.55 -5.41
C ALA A 76 -9.93 0.24 -3.92
N GLU A 77 -10.03 -1.04 -3.56
CA GLU A 77 -10.15 -1.47 -2.16
C GLU A 77 -8.90 -1.12 -1.34
N ASP A 78 -7.70 -1.34 -1.89
CA ASP A 78 -6.44 -1.00 -1.22
C ASP A 78 -6.33 0.52 -0.97
N ARG A 79 -6.78 1.34 -1.94
CA ARG A 79 -6.83 2.80 -1.80
C ARG A 79 -7.85 3.24 -0.75
N LYS A 80 -9.04 2.64 -0.74
CA LYS A 80 -10.06 2.92 0.27
C LYS A 80 -9.54 2.60 1.67
N GLN A 81 -8.85 1.47 1.84
CA GLN A 81 -8.24 1.09 3.11
C GLN A 81 -7.14 2.07 3.54
N LEU A 82 -6.33 2.59 2.61
CA LEU A 82 -5.36 3.66 2.89
C LEU A 82 -6.06 4.96 3.36
N SER A 83 -7.13 5.37 2.70
CA SER A 83 -7.91 6.56 3.10
C SER A 83 -8.52 6.38 4.49
N GLN A 84 -9.03 5.19 4.82
CA GLN A 84 -9.54 4.89 6.15
C GLN A 84 -8.42 4.96 7.20
N PHE A 85 -7.25 4.39 6.94
CA PHE A 85 -6.08 4.53 7.81
C PHE A 85 -5.74 6.01 8.06
N ALA A 86 -5.67 6.83 7.00
CA ALA A 86 -5.37 8.25 7.12
C ALA A 86 -6.43 8.99 7.96
N SER A 87 -7.70 8.62 7.86
CA SER A 87 -8.78 9.24 8.66
C SER A 87 -8.66 8.99 10.17
N VAL A 88 -7.98 7.92 10.59
CA VAL A 88 -7.76 7.58 12.00
C VAL A 88 -6.35 7.93 12.49
N LEU A 89 -5.45 8.34 11.60
CA LEU A 89 -4.11 8.74 11.94
C LEU A 89 -4.12 10.13 12.61
N GLY A 90 -3.51 10.24 13.79
CA GLY A 90 -3.46 11.49 14.56
C GLY A 90 -4.75 11.88 15.29
N THR A 91 -5.79 11.03 15.28
CA THR A 91 -7.06 11.29 16.00
C THR A 91 -7.11 10.68 17.40
N THR A 92 -6.10 9.91 17.77
CA THR A 92 -6.00 9.18 19.04
C THR A 92 -4.66 9.47 19.74
N ASP A 93 -4.56 9.08 21.01
CA ASP A 93 -3.29 9.09 21.75
C ASP A 93 -2.27 8.10 21.16
N VAL A 94 -1.04 8.14 21.64
CA VAL A 94 0.07 7.31 21.12
C VAL A 94 -0.29 5.81 21.13
N ASP A 95 -0.89 5.32 22.22
CA ASP A 95 -1.34 3.92 22.32
C ASP A 95 -2.43 3.58 21.31
N GLY A 96 -3.40 4.48 21.12
CA GLY A 96 -4.43 4.35 20.09
C GLY A 96 -3.85 4.33 18.68
N GLN A 97 -2.88 5.20 18.38
CA GLN A 97 -2.21 5.25 17.08
C GLN A 97 -1.41 3.99 16.78
N ILE A 98 -0.70 3.44 17.77
CA ILE A 98 0.02 2.16 17.63
C ILE A 98 -0.96 1.02 17.33
N LYS A 99 -2.09 0.94 18.07
CA LYS A 99 -3.13 -0.07 17.83
C LYS A 99 -3.74 0.07 16.42
N ASN A 100 -4.00 1.29 15.97
CA ASN A 100 -4.48 1.55 14.63
C ASN A 100 -3.45 1.13 13.57
N CYS A 101 -2.16 1.46 13.75
CA CYS A 101 -1.11 1.00 12.84
C CYS A 101 -1.11 -0.54 12.73
N ARG A 102 -1.14 -1.26 13.86
CA ARG A 102 -1.19 -2.74 13.88
C ARG A 102 -2.43 -3.30 13.19
N LEU A 103 -3.60 -2.69 13.41
CA LEU A 103 -4.83 -3.10 12.74
C LEU A 103 -4.67 -3.00 11.22
N TYR A 104 -4.20 -1.86 10.71
CA TYR A 104 -4.05 -1.65 9.28
C TYR A 104 -2.90 -2.47 8.67
N ILE A 105 -1.80 -2.71 9.41
CA ILE A 105 -0.75 -3.68 9.03
C ILE A 105 -1.39 -5.04 8.75
N ASN A 106 -2.15 -5.60 9.69
CA ASN A 106 -2.80 -6.90 9.55
C ASN A 106 -3.77 -6.93 8.35
N LEU A 107 -4.53 -5.86 8.13
CA LEU A 107 -5.44 -5.76 6.99
C LEU A 107 -4.67 -5.75 5.65
N PHE A 108 -3.58 -4.98 5.54
CA PHE A 108 -2.77 -4.93 4.32
C PHE A 108 -1.96 -6.22 4.08
N GLU A 109 -1.52 -6.90 5.13
CA GLU A 109 -0.91 -8.23 5.03
C GLU A 109 -1.90 -9.26 4.50
N LYS A 110 -3.16 -9.19 4.93
CA LYS A 110 -4.23 -10.03 4.37
C LYS A 110 -4.44 -9.74 2.88
N SER A 111 -4.56 -8.46 2.49
CA SER A 111 -4.69 -8.05 1.08
C SER A 111 -3.48 -8.49 0.24
N LEU A 112 -2.27 -8.41 0.79
CA LEU A 112 -1.04 -8.89 0.15
C LEU A 112 -1.06 -10.41 -0.04
N SER A 113 -1.42 -11.17 1.00
CA SER A 113 -1.56 -12.63 0.93
C SER A 113 -2.59 -13.04 -0.12
N GLU A 114 -3.74 -12.37 -0.18
CA GLU A 114 -4.77 -12.62 -1.19
C GLU A 114 -4.26 -12.32 -2.61
N ALA A 115 -3.58 -11.18 -2.81
CA ALA A 115 -2.97 -10.83 -4.09
C ALA A 115 -1.94 -11.88 -4.54
N LEU A 116 -1.08 -12.34 -3.62
CA LEU A 116 -0.09 -13.38 -3.88
C LEU A 116 -0.74 -14.73 -4.21
N LYS A 117 -1.77 -15.14 -3.48
CA LYS A 117 -2.53 -16.38 -3.78
C LYS A 117 -3.17 -16.34 -5.15
N ILE A 118 -3.78 -15.21 -5.54
CA ILE A 118 -4.36 -15.03 -6.88
C ILE A 118 -3.26 -15.14 -7.95
N THR A 119 -2.07 -14.55 -7.73
CA THR A 119 -0.97 -14.66 -8.70
C THR A 119 -0.46 -16.10 -8.83
N ALA A 120 -0.32 -16.83 -7.71
CA ALA A 120 0.10 -18.22 -7.72
C ALA A 120 -0.94 -19.16 -8.37
N GLN A 121 -2.23 -18.91 -8.14
CA GLN A 121 -3.33 -19.66 -8.79
C GLN A 121 -3.39 -19.37 -10.29
N LYS A 122 -3.25 -18.11 -10.69
CA LYS A 122 -3.23 -17.73 -12.11
C LYS A 122 -2.04 -18.35 -12.84
N GLN A 123 -0.84 -18.33 -12.25
CA GLN A 123 0.33 -19.01 -12.83
C GLN A 123 0.07 -20.51 -13.05
N LYS A 124 -0.50 -21.21 -12.06
CA LYS A 124 -0.87 -22.62 -12.21
C LYS A 124 -1.88 -22.85 -13.35
N LEU A 125 -2.89 -21.98 -13.47
CA LEU A 125 -3.90 -22.11 -14.53
C LEU A 125 -3.30 -21.90 -15.93
N TYR A 126 -2.43 -20.90 -16.11
CA TYR A 126 -1.75 -20.65 -17.40
C TYR A 126 -0.75 -21.75 -17.75
N TYR A 127 -0.03 -22.30 -16.77
CA TYR A 127 0.83 -23.47 -16.99
C TYR A 127 0.02 -24.70 -17.45
N SER A 128 -1.12 -24.96 -16.81
CA SER A 128 -2.00 -26.07 -17.21
C SER A 128 -2.60 -25.86 -18.61
N LEU A 129 -3.00 -24.64 -18.97
CA LEU A 129 -3.48 -24.34 -20.33
C LEU A 129 -2.40 -24.52 -21.39
N GLY A 130 -1.14 -24.14 -21.09
CA GLY A 130 -0.02 -24.31 -22.02
C GLY A 130 0.32 -25.78 -22.28
N ILE A 131 0.25 -26.63 -21.25
CA ILE A 131 0.45 -28.09 -21.40
C ILE A 131 -0.65 -28.71 -22.26
N ILE A 132 -1.91 -28.32 -22.04
CA ILE A 132 -3.05 -28.85 -22.81
C ILE A 132 -2.97 -28.41 -24.28
N ALA A 133 -2.62 -27.15 -24.55
CA ALA A 133 -2.43 -26.65 -25.90
C ALA A 133 -1.25 -27.34 -26.63
N GLY A 134 -0.12 -27.54 -25.94
CA GLY A 134 1.04 -28.23 -26.50
C GLY A 134 0.78 -29.70 -26.80
N LEU A 135 0.02 -30.39 -25.94
CA LEU A 135 -0.38 -31.78 -26.16
C LEU A 135 -1.33 -31.91 -27.37
N PHE A 136 -2.25 -30.95 -27.53
CA PHE A 136 -3.19 -30.91 -28.65
C PHE A 136 -2.48 -30.69 -30.00
N SER A 137 -1.51 -29.78 -30.04
CA SER A 137 -0.70 -29.55 -31.24
C SER A 137 0.17 -30.75 -31.61
N ALA A 138 0.69 -31.49 -30.64
CA ALA A 138 1.51 -32.68 -30.88
C ALA A 138 0.71 -33.85 -31.49
N VAL A 139 -0.56 -34.01 -31.10
CA VAL A 139 -1.45 -35.04 -31.67
C VAL A 139 -1.88 -34.71 -33.11
N MET A 140 -1.97 -33.42 -33.48
CA MET A 140 -2.27 -33.00 -34.86
C MET A 140 -1.08 -33.13 -35.83
N LEU A 141 0.15 -33.27 -35.31
CA LEU A 141 1.38 -33.35 -36.10
C LEU A 141 1.81 -34.81 -36.40
N ILE A 142 1.07 -35.79 -35.87
CA ILE A 142 1.17 -37.22 -36.14
C ILE A 142 0.05 -37.60 -37.11
#